data_AF-A0A1B6C489-F1
#
_entry.id   AF-A0A1B6C489-F1
#
_cell.length_a   1.000
_cell.length_b   1.000
_cell.length_c   1.000
_cell.angle_alpha   90.00
_cell.angle_beta   90.00
_cell.angle_gamma   90.00
#
_symmetry.space_group_name_H-M   'P 1'
#
loop_
_entity.id
_entity.type
_entity.pdbx_description
1 polymer ?
#
loop_
_entity_poly.entity_id
_entity_poly.type
_entity_poly.pdbx_seq_one_letter_code
_entity_poly.pdbx_strand_id
1 'polypeptide(L)'
;MQKVKLTNSLEILEEKYKYLQNEWDKQQEHMGNLLDELHDLRLKVKTQSSYSATLGATLGQLLWKVTKDPNSVESLLCMDKIPELFCIANGALSCYVETYRNEMPSFCTDEAKFILSIIGSVANIAACSEGRNIMVTDPNGKELILCMLEVMPRVPDDSGDSLQRVLMMSLYNISINERGHVLVQNDSTIWHTITRYILNDRSPQLKLIALRLLLSLTVHIISRDIYEKMMSTIPLKEIEELKNTTDAEIRLMAVDIIKNIHQAEQNVKKEKRLFQTNDPKFCRLKNDTFCCNDPKSTNQYNSLIYNAVSK
;
A
#
# COMPACT_ATOMS: atom_id res chain seq x y z
N MET A 1 -30.23 -32.46 76.74
CA MET A 1 -29.12 -32.76 75.80
C MET A 1 -29.37 -32.20 74.38
N GLN A 2 -30.57 -32.33 73.82
CA GLN A 2 -30.91 -31.87 72.46
C GLN A 2 -30.96 -30.34 72.31
N LYS A 3 -31.47 -29.62 73.33
CA LYS A 3 -31.53 -28.14 73.35
C LYS A 3 -30.14 -27.48 73.35
N VAL A 4 -29.19 -28.02 74.12
CA VAL A 4 -27.79 -27.54 74.18
C VAL A 4 -27.05 -27.77 72.87
N LYS A 5 -27.26 -28.92 72.20
CA LYS A 5 -26.72 -29.14 70.85
C LYS A 5 -27.29 -28.17 69.81
N LEU A 6 -28.56 -27.81 69.93
CA LEU A 6 -29.21 -26.86 69.03
C LEU A 6 -28.66 -25.44 69.22
N THR A 7 -28.43 -25.02 70.47
CA THR A 7 -27.84 -23.72 70.80
C THR A 7 -26.40 -23.60 70.28
N ASN A 8 -25.55 -24.62 70.49
CA ASN A 8 -24.18 -24.60 69.97
C ASN A 8 -24.14 -24.58 68.43
N SER A 9 -25.05 -25.28 67.76
CA SER A 9 -25.14 -25.24 66.29
C SER A 9 -25.60 -23.88 65.76
N LEU A 10 -26.45 -23.18 66.51
CA LEU A 10 -26.90 -21.81 66.18
C LEU A 10 -25.74 -20.82 66.31
N GLU A 11 -24.97 -20.87 67.40
CA GLU A 11 -23.80 -20.00 67.61
C GLU A 11 -22.75 -20.18 66.50
N ILE A 12 -22.43 -21.43 66.14
CA ILE A 12 -21.50 -21.73 65.03
C ILE A 12 -22.02 -21.20 63.69
N LEU A 13 -23.34 -21.24 63.46
CA LEU A 13 -23.93 -20.75 62.23
C LEU A 13 -23.91 -19.22 62.16
N GLU A 14 -24.15 -18.54 63.29
CA GLU A 14 -24.04 -17.08 63.39
C GLU A 14 -22.61 -16.59 63.13
N GLU A 15 -21.60 -17.27 63.67
CA GLU A 15 -20.20 -16.96 63.39
C GLU A 15 -19.85 -17.14 61.92
N LYS A 16 -20.28 -18.25 61.30
CA LYS A 16 -20.09 -18.50 59.87
C LYS A 16 -20.78 -17.44 59.01
N TYR A 17 -22.00 -17.05 59.38
CA TYR A 17 -22.74 -16.01 58.67
C TYR A 17 -22.00 -14.67 58.73
N LYS A 18 -21.53 -14.25 59.91
CA LYS A 18 -20.74 -13.02 60.08
C LYS A 18 -19.43 -13.06 59.27
N TYR A 19 -18.75 -14.21 59.26
CA TYR A 19 -17.55 -14.39 58.46
C TYR A 19 -17.84 -14.24 56.96
N LEU A 20 -18.87 -14.94 56.45
CA LEU A 20 -19.27 -14.83 55.04
C LEU A 20 -19.69 -13.41 54.67
N GLN A 21 -20.43 -12.72 55.56
CA GLN A 21 -20.85 -11.33 55.33
C GLN A 21 -19.64 -10.40 55.19
N ASN A 22 -18.66 -10.51 56.09
CA ASN A 22 -17.44 -9.71 56.03
C ASN A 22 -16.61 -10.01 54.77
N GLU A 23 -16.48 -11.28 54.39
CA GLU A 23 -15.80 -11.64 53.15
C GLU A 23 -16.55 -11.13 51.91
N TRP A 24 -17.88 -11.16 51.93
CA TRP A 24 -18.70 -10.57 50.86
C TRP A 24 -18.51 -9.06 50.77
N ASP A 25 -18.53 -8.34 51.90
CA ASP A 25 -18.30 -6.89 51.94
C ASP A 25 -16.93 -6.51 51.38
N LYS A 26 -15.86 -7.24 51.79
CA LYS A 26 -14.51 -7.06 51.24
C LYS A 26 -14.44 -7.35 49.74
N GLN A 27 -15.12 -8.38 49.27
CA GLN A 27 -15.18 -8.70 47.85
C GLN A 27 -15.93 -7.64 47.05
N GLN A 28 -17.00 -7.06 47.59
CA GLN A 28 -17.70 -5.94 46.96
C GLN A 28 -16.81 -4.70 46.86
N GLU A 29 -16.07 -4.37 47.92
CA GLU A 29 -15.12 -3.26 47.92
C GLU A 29 -14.00 -3.49 46.88
N HIS A 30 -13.41 -4.69 46.86
CA HIS A 30 -12.37 -5.04 45.89
C HIS A 30 -12.89 -4.99 44.45
N MET A 31 -14.10 -5.50 44.21
CA MET A 31 -14.76 -5.40 42.90
C MET A 31 -14.97 -3.94 42.49
N GLY A 32 -15.39 -3.07 43.43
CA GLY A 32 -15.51 -1.64 43.20
C GLY A 32 -14.19 -1.01 42.75
N ASN A 33 -13.11 -1.27 43.48
CA ASN A 33 -11.77 -0.76 43.14
C ASN A 33 -11.30 -1.23 41.75
N LEU A 34 -11.54 -2.49 41.40
CA LEU A 34 -11.20 -3.02 40.07
C LEU A 34 -12.02 -2.37 38.94
N LEU A 35 -13.29 -2.07 39.19
CA LEU A 35 -14.14 -1.38 38.22
C LEU A 35 -13.66 0.06 37.98
N ASP A 36 -13.23 0.75 39.03
CA ASP A 36 -12.67 2.10 38.95
C ASP A 36 -11.34 2.10 38.18
N GLU A 37 -10.41 1.18 38.50
CA GLU A 37 -9.15 1.04 37.76
C GLU A 37 -9.37 0.74 36.26
N LEU A 38 -10.33 -0.14 35.96
CA LEU A 38 -10.69 -0.48 34.60
C LEU A 38 -11.29 0.72 33.86
N HIS A 39 -12.10 1.53 34.53
CA HIS A 39 -12.63 2.77 33.97
C HIS A 39 -11.50 3.76 33.64
N ASP A 40 -10.58 3.98 34.58
CA ASP A 40 -9.43 4.86 34.41
C ASP A 40 -8.51 4.41 33.27
N LEU A 41 -8.22 3.10 33.18
CA LEU A 41 -7.41 2.54 32.11
C LEU A 41 -8.09 2.71 30.75
N ARG A 42 -9.41 2.50 30.66
CA ARG A 42 -10.16 2.74 29.42
C ARG A 42 -10.08 4.20 28.98
N LEU A 43 -10.19 5.14 29.92
CA LEU A 43 -10.06 6.57 29.63
C LEU A 43 -8.65 6.91 29.14
N LYS A 44 -7.61 6.41 29.82
CA LYS A 44 -6.21 6.62 29.43
C LYS A 44 -5.92 6.08 28.02
N VAL A 45 -6.37 4.86 27.70
CA VAL A 45 -6.21 4.25 26.37
C VAL A 45 -6.93 5.08 25.30
N LYS A 46 -8.17 5.53 25.57
CA LYS A 46 -8.91 6.36 24.63
C LYS A 46 -8.21 7.69 24.36
N THR A 47 -7.75 8.38 25.41
CA THR A 47 -7.03 9.64 25.28
C THR A 47 -5.70 9.45 24.55
N GLN A 48 -4.95 8.40 24.86
CA GLN A 48 -3.68 8.10 24.19
C GLN A 48 -3.88 7.78 22.71
N SER A 49 -4.93 7.04 22.37
CA SER A 49 -5.28 6.74 20.97
C SER A 49 -5.59 8.03 20.20
N SER A 50 -6.46 8.88 20.75
CA SER A 50 -6.79 10.17 20.13
C SER A 50 -5.57 11.08 19.98
N TYR A 51 -4.72 11.17 21.01
CA TYR A 51 -3.48 11.96 20.94
C TYR A 51 -2.54 11.43 19.84
N SER A 52 -2.39 10.10 19.75
CA SER A 52 -1.52 9.47 18.76
C SER A 52 -2.03 9.69 17.33
N ALA A 53 -3.35 9.62 17.12
CA ALA A 53 -3.97 9.91 15.83
C ALA A 53 -3.70 11.37 15.40
N THR A 54 -3.95 12.34 16.28
CA THR A 54 -3.71 13.76 15.99
C THR A 54 -2.23 14.08 15.78
N LEU A 55 -1.34 13.49 16.59
CA LEU A 55 0.11 13.63 16.44
C LEU A 55 0.57 13.08 15.09
N GLY A 56 0.15 11.86 14.74
CA GLY A 56 0.45 11.22 13.47
C GLY A 56 -0.06 12.05 12.29
N ALA A 57 -1.31 12.51 12.33
CA ALA A 57 -1.90 13.35 11.29
C ALA A 57 -1.14 14.66 11.08
N THR A 58 -0.71 15.29 12.17
CA THR A 58 0.01 16.58 12.12
C THR A 58 1.43 16.39 11.58
N LEU A 59 2.20 15.47 12.16
CA LEU A 59 3.58 15.20 11.73
C LEU A 59 3.62 14.64 10.31
N GLY A 60 2.69 13.74 9.96
CA GLY A 60 2.55 13.19 8.63
C GLY A 60 2.30 14.28 7.59
N GLN A 61 1.38 15.21 7.84
CA GLN A 61 1.12 16.33 6.92
C GLN A 61 2.32 17.26 6.76
N LEU A 62 3.05 17.54 7.84
CA LEU A 62 4.29 18.33 7.78
C LEU A 62 5.35 17.61 6.92
N LEU A 63 5.56 16.31 7.16
CA LEU A 63 6.48 15.50 6.37
C LEU A 63 6.05 15.46 4.89
N TRP A 64 4.77 15.28 4.62
CA TRP A 64 4.27 15.28 3.25
C TRP A 64 4.49 16.61 2.57
N LYS A 65 4.29 17.72 3.29
CA LYS A 65 4.55 19.06 2.78
C LYS A 65 6.04 19.28 2.47
N VAL A 66 6.93 18.85 3.36
CA VAL A 66 8.40 18.95 3.18
C VAL A 66 8.87 18.12 2.00
N THR A 67 8.39 16.87 1.87
CA THR A 67 8.77 15.97 0.77
C THR A 67 8.28 16.42 -0.61
N LYS A 68 7.43 17.46 -0.71
CA LYS A 68 7.08 18.05 -2.02
C LYS A 68 8.26 18.77 -2.67
N ASP A 69 9.26 19.18 -1.90
CA ASP A 69 10.49 19.78 -2.40
C ASP A 69 11.56 18.70 -2.61
N PRO A 70 12.07 18.49 -3.84
CA PRO A 70 13.07 17.46 -4.11
C PRO A 70 14.38 17.63 -3.34
N ASN A 71 14.83 18.86 -3.08
CA ASN A 71 16.06 19.09 -2.29
C ASN A 71 15.89 18.60 -0.84
N SER A 72 14.69 18.81 -0.29
CA SER A 72 14.32 18.28 1.02
C SER A 72 14.29 16.76 1.02
N VAL A 73 13.81 16.12 -0.05
CA VAL A 73 13.85 14.65 -0.20
C VAL A 73 15.28 14.14 -0.25
N GLU A 74 16.19 14.77 -1.01
CA GLU A 74 17.61 14.39 -1.05
C GLU A 74 18.26 14.48 0.33
N SER A 75 17.94 15.53 1.09
CA SER A 75 18.43 15.71 2.47
C SER A 75 17.89 14.62 3.41
N LEU A 76 16.60 14.25 3.28
CA LEU A 76 15.98 13.18 4.04
C LEU A 76 16.61 11.81 3.73
N LEU A 77 16.98 11.56 2.47
CA LEU A 77 17.60 10.30 2.05
C LEU A 77 19.01 10.09 2.60
N CYS A 78 19.67 11.16 3.05
CA CYS A 78 20.93 11.07 3.77
C CYS A 78 20.76 10.61 5.23
N MET A 79 19.52 10.53 5.72
CA MET A 79 19.22 10.05 7.07
C MET A 79 19.13 8.52 7.09
N ASP A 80 19.57 7.91 8.18
CA ASP A 80 19.48 6.47 8.42
C ASP A 80 18.05 5.99 8.77
N LYS A 81 17.08 6.90 8.85
CA LYS A 81 15.69 6.65 9.30
C LYS A 81 14.66 6.40 8.21
N ILE A 82 15.07 6.41 6.94
CA ILE A 82 14.16 6.16 5.82
C ILE A 82 13.58 4.73 5.85
N PRO A 83 14.36 3.67 6.14
CA PRO A 83 13.80 2.32 6.30
C PRO A 83 12.72 2.24 7.39
N GLU A 84 12.91 2.91 8.54
CA GLU A 84 11.90 2.95 9.60
C GLU A 84 10.64 3.69 9.16
N LEU A 85 10.75 4.75 8.35
CA LEU A 85 9.60 5.40 7.74
C LEU A 85 8.80 4.42 6.87
N PHE A 86 9.47 3.58 6.08
CA PHE A 86 8.80 2.54 5.28
C PHE A 86 8.12 1.50 6.14
N CYS A 87 8.75 1.07 7.24
CA CYS A 87 8.16 0.13 8.20
C CYS A 87 6.89 0.71 8.84
N ILE A 88 6.93 1.98 9.27
CA ILE A 88 5.76 2.69 9.84
C ILE A 88 4.66 2.81 8.79
N ALA A 89 4.99 3.22 7.55
CA ALA A 89 4.03 3.34 6.47
C ALA A 89 3.36 2.01 6.14
N ASN A 90 4.13 0.91 6.15
CA ASN A 90 3.65 -0.44 5.93
C ASN A 90 2.62 -0.84 6.99
N GLY A 91 3.01 -0.80 8.27
CA GLY A 91 2.11 -1.16 9.37
C GLY A 91 0.86 -0.28 9.42
N ALA A 92 1.01 1.03 9.23
CA ALA A 92 -0.12 1.96 9.22
C ALA A 92 -1.10 1.67 8.07
N LEU A 93 -0.59 1.45 6.85
CA LEU A 93 -1.41 1.14 5.69
C LEU A 93 -2.17 -0.18 5.85
N SER A 94 -1.48 -1.25 6.26
CA SER A 94 -2.12 -2.56 6.48
C SER A 94 -3.21 -2.46 7.54
N CYS A 95 -2.92 -1.83 8.69
CA CYS A 95 -3.90 -1.68 9.78
C CYS A 95 -5.10 -0.82 9.35
N TYR A 96 -4.88 0.26 8.61
CA TYR A 96 -5.96 1.14 8.15
C TYR A 96 -6.95 0.38 7.26
N VAL A 97 -6.44 -0.35 6.27
CA VAL A 97 -7.29 -1.11 5.34
C VAL A 97 -8.00 -2.27 6.04
N GLU A 98 -7.32 -2.93 6.98
CA GLU A 98 -7.92 -4.02 7.76
C GLU A 98 -9.01 -3.52 8.72
N THR A 99 -8.88 -2.30 9.24
CA THR A 99 -9.86 -1.70 10.16
C THR A 99 -11.14 -1.29 9.45
N TYR A 100 -11.02 -0.66 8.27
CA TYR A 100 -12.16 -0.05 7.58
C TYR A 100 -12.76 -0.92 6.48
N ARG A 101 -11.98 -1.83 5.89
CA ARG A 101 -12.38 -2.80 4.86
C ARG A 101 -13.25 -2.19 3.76
N ASN A 102 -14.57 -2.24 3.94
CA ASN A 102 -15.57 -1.88 2.94
C ASN A 102 -15.90 -0.37 2.91
N GLU A 103 -15.63 0.37 3.97
CA GLU A 103 -16.00 1.79 4.06
C GLU A 103 -14.91 2.60 4.76
N MET A 104 -14.17 3.37 3.96
CA MET A 104 -13.12 4.25 4.46
C MET A 104 -13.74 5.50 5.08
N PRO A 105 -13.19 5.99 6.21
CA PRO A 105 -13.66 7.22 6.83
C PRO A 105 -13.41 8.41 5.91
N SER A 106 -14.12 9.51 6.19
CA SER A 106 -13.83 10.79 5.53
C SER A 106 -12.34 11.15 5.64
N PHE A 107 -11.79 11.74 4.59
CA PHE A 107 -10.42 12.27 4.54
C PHE A 107 -10.16 13.38 5.57
N CYS A 108 -11.19 13.86 6.26
CA CYS A 108 -11.08 14.81 7.36
C CYS A 108 -10.65 14.18 8.70
N THR A 109 -10.73 12.85 8.83
CA THR A 109 -10.27 12.15 10.04
C THR A 109 -8.75 12.19 10.17
N ASP A 110 -8.25 12.15 11.41
CA ASP A 110 -6.81 12.21 11.68
C ASP A 110 -6.12 10.95 11.17
N GLU A 111 -6.77 9.78 11.27
CA GLU A 111 -6.30 8.52 10.71
C GLU A 111 -6.15 8.59 9.19
N ALA A 112 -7.19 9.06 8.48
CA ALA A 112 -7.11 9.20 7.02
C ALA A 112 -6.05 10.22 6.60
N LYS A 113 -5.95 11.37 7.29
CA LYS A 113 -4.90 12.37 7.04
C LYS A 113 -3.51 11.79 7.24
N PHE A 114 -3.30 11.03 8.31
CA PHE A 114 -2.02 10.38 8.58
C PHE A 114 -1.65 9.41 7.46
N ILE A 115 -2.56 8.51 7.08
CA ILE A 115 -2.31 7.50 6.04
C ILE A 115 -2.05 8.14 4.69
N LEU A 116 -2.88 9.10 4.27
CA LEU A 116 -2.67 9.80 3.01
C LEU A 116 -1.34 10.56 3.00
N SER A 117 -0.96 11.16 4.14
CA SER A 117 0.27 11.93 4.22
C SER A 117 1.52 11.07 4.25
N ILE A 118 1.51 9.94 4.97
CA ILE A 118 2.67 9.06 5.02
C ILE A 118 2.88 8.34 3.68
N ILE A 119 1.82 7.85 3.04
CA ILE A 119 1.91 7.25 1.70
C ILE A 119 2.21 8.31 0.64
N GLY A 120 1.65 9.51 0.76
CA GLY A 120 2.00 10.64 -0.11
C GLY A 120 3.46 11.05 0.01
N SER A 121 4.05 10.98 1.21
CA SER A 121 5.48 11.19 1.43
C SER A 121 6.32 10.11 0.74
N VAL A 122 5.90 8.85 0.83
CA VAL A 122 6.53 7.72 0.13
C VAL A 122 6.45 7.91 -1.39
N ALA A 123 5.31 8.37 -1.93
CA ALA A 123 5.17 8.66 -3.35
C ALA A 123 6.18 9.73 -3.83
N ASN A 124 6.38 10.78 -3.03
CA ASN A 124 7.35 11.83 -3.30
C ASN A 124 8.80 11.31 -3.20
N ILE A 125 9.11 10.48 -2.20
CA ILE A 125 10.41 9.82 -2.08
C ILE A 125 10.68 8.93 -3.30
N ALA A 126 9.69 8.15 -3.74
CA ALA A 126 9.80 7.32 -4.95
C ALA A 126 9.95 8.15 -6.24
N ALA A 127 9.63 9.45 -6.24
CA ALA A 127 9.82 10.30 -7.41
C ALA A 127 11.31 10.55 -7.72
N CYS A 128 12.20 10.45 -6.73
CA CYS A 128 13.65 10.56 -6.93
C CYS A 128 14.31 9.18 -7.12
N SER A 129 15.43 9.13 -7.86
CA SER A 129 16.10 7.86 -8.20
C SER A 129 16.66 7.12 -6.99
N GLU A 130 17.25 7.85 -6.04
CA GLU A 130 17.83 7.25 -4.83
C GLU A 130 16.72 6.70 -3.93
N GLY A 131 15.63 7.44 -3.74
CA GLY A 131 14.46 6.96 -3.00
C GLY A 131 13.90 5.65 -3.57
N ARG A 132 13.77 5.53 -4.90
CA ARG A 132 13.41 4.25 -5.54
C ARG A 132 14.42 3.16 -5.25
N ASN A 133 15.71 3.46 -5.36
CA ASN A 133 16.77 2.49 -5.12
C ASN A 133 16.72 1.94 -3.69
N ILE A 134 16.55 2.79 -2.68
CA ILE A 134 16.37 2.34 -1.29
C ILE A 134 15.11 1.47 -1.18
N MET A 135 13.96 1.92 -1.70
CA MET A 135 12.71 1.15 -1.61
C MET A 135 12.83 -0.27 -2.19
N VAL A 136 13.55 -0.45 -3.30
CA VAL A 136 13.70 -1.76 -3.95
C VAL A 136 14.87 -2.59 -3.44
N THR A 137 15.70 -2.05 -2.55
CA THR A 137 16.87 -2.77 -1.98
C THR A 137 16.66 -3.13 -0.53
N ASP A 138 16.18 -2.18 0.26
CA ASP A 138 15.90 -2.32 1.69
C ASP A 138 14.70 -3.26 1.95
N PRO A 139 14.77 -4.13 2.98
CA PRO A 139 13.66 -5.01 3.32
C PRO A 139 12.34 -4.29 3.64
N ASN A 140 12.38 -3.21 4.43
CA ASN A 140 11.16 -2.47 4.79
C ASN A 140 10.54 -1.78 3.57
N GLY A 141 11.40 -1.27 2.67
CA GLY A 141 10.97 -0.72 1.38
C GLY A 141 10.24 -1.74 0.51
N LYS A 142 10.78 -2.96 0.40
CA LYS A 142 10.16 -4.05 -0.37
C LYS A 142 8.86 -4.52 0.25
N GLU A 143 8.82 -4.69 1.57
CA GLU A 143 7.60 -5.06 2.29
C GLU A 143 6.49 -4.03 2.05
N LEU A 144 6.83 -2.74 2.09
CA LEU A 144 5.88 -1.67 1.78
C LEU A 144 5.35 -1.77 0.33
N ILE A 145 6.20 -2.05 -0.67
CA ILE A 145 5.77 -2.25 -2.06
C ILE A 145 4.77 -3.41 -2.15
N LEU A 146 5.09 -4.54 -1.52
CA LEU A 146 4.22 -5.71 -1.50
C LEU A 146 2.89 -5.42 -0.80
N CYS A 147 2.92 -4.69 0.32
CA CYS A 147 1.70 -4.24 1.00
C CYS A 147 0.86 -3.31 0.11
N MET A 148 1.48 -2.37 -0.62
CA MET A 148 0.74 -1.49 -1.54
C MET A 148 0.01 -2.30 -2.62
N LEU A 149 0.68 -3.31 -3.18
CA LEU A 149 0.11 -4.22 -4.18
C LEU A 149 -1.04 -5.06 -3.58
N GLU A 150 -0.87 -5.59 -2.37
CA GLU A 150 -1.88 -6.38 -1.68
C GLU A 150 -3.13 -5.55 -1.30
N VAL A 151 -2.93 -4.30 -0.86
CA VAL A 151 -3.98 -3.43 -0.37
C VAL A 151 -4.82 -2.83 -1.48
N MET A 152 -4.19 -2.43 -2.61
CA MET A 152 -4.87 -1.71 -3.69
C MET A 152 -6.20 -2.37 -4.15
N PRO A 153 -6.27 -3.69 -4.40
CA PRO A 153 -7.52 -4.34 -4.80
C PRO A 153 -8.65 -4.22 -3.77
N ARG A 154 -8.32 -4.04 -2.49
CA ARG A 154 -9.22 -3.99 -1.33
C ARG A 154 -9.70 -2.57 -1.01
N VAL A 155 -9.14 -1.54 -1.65
CA VAL A 155 -9.58 -0.15 -1.46
C VAL A 155 -10.99 0.02 -2.08
N PRO A 156 -11.98 0.52 -1.32
CA PRO A 156 -13.36 0.64 -1.80
C PRO A 156 -13.50 1.78 -2.81
N ASP A 157 -14.23 1.55 -3.91
CA ASP A 157 -14.41 2.51 -5.01
C ASP A 157 -15.21 3.77 -4.59
N ASP A 158 -16.02 3.69 -3.54
CA ASP A 158 -16.90 4.80 -3.13
C ASP A 158 -16.22 5.83 -2.22
N SER A 159 -15.23 5.41 -1.44
CA SER A 159 -14.60 6.21 -0.38
C SER A 159 -13.07 6.19 -0.41
N GLY A 160 -12.46 5.36 -1.27
CA GLY A 160 -11.02 5.10 -1.28
C GLY A 160 -10.20 5.82 -2.35
N ASP A 161 -10.81 6.62 -3.22
CA ASP A 161 -10.16 7.26 -4.38
C ASP A 161 -8.86 8.02 -4.03
N SER A 162 -8.83 8.72 -2.90
CA SER A 162 -7.65 9.48 -2.46
C SER A 162 -6.49 8.56 -2.10
N LEU A 163 -6.77 7.45 -1.41
CA LEU A 163 -5.77 6.45 -1.06
C LEU A 163 -5.28 5.72 -2.31
N GLN A 164 -6.21 5.32 -3.17
CA GLN A 164 -5.89 4.64 -4.43
C GLN A 164 -4.95 5.48 -5.29
N ARG A 165 -5.21 6.78 -5.38
CA ARG A 165 -4.38 7.72 -6.13
C ARG A 165 -2.93 7.71 -5.67
N VAL A 166 -2.69 7.85 -4.36
CA VAL A 166 -1.33 7.89 -3.83
C VAL A 166 -0.62 6.54 -3.91
N LEU A 167 -1.35 5.42 -3.78
CA LEU A 167 -0.80 4.08 -3.97
C LEU A 167 -0.36 3.85 -5.42
N MET A 168 -1.23 4.12 -6.39
CA MET A 168 -0.91 3.93 -7.81
C MET A 168 0.19 4.88 -8.27
N MET A 169 0.23 6.12 -7.78
CA MET A 169 1.32 7.05 -8.06
C MET A 169 2.65 6.55 -7.49
N SER A 170 2.64 6.00 -6.27
CA SER A 170 3.84 5.40 -5.65
C SER A 170 4.36 4.25 -6.49
N LEU A 171 3.49 3.31 -6.89
CA LEU A 171 3.88 2.16 -7.72
C LEU A 171 4.34 2.59 -9.12
N TYR A 172 3.71 3.61 -9.72
CA TYR A 172 4.16 4.19 -10.97
C TYR A 172 5.60 4.69 -10.83
N ASN A 173 5.86 5.51 -9.82
CA ASN A 173 7.21 6.03 -9.57
C ASN A 173 8.20 4.87 -9.39
N ILE A 174 7.88 3.89 -8.54
CA ILE A 174 8.73 2.71 -8.28
C ILE A 174 9.01 1.90 -9.55
N SER A 175 8.01 1.74 -10.42
CA SER A 175 8.13 1.00 -11.69
C SER A 175 9.11 1.62 -12.69
N ILE A 176 9.50 2.89 -12.51
CA ILE A 176 10.55 3.52 -13.32
C ILE A 176 11.93 2.90 -13.03
N ASN A 177 12.13 2.33 -11.83
CA ASN A 177 13.35 1.58 -11.50
C ASN A 177 13.23 0.12 -12.00
N GLU A 178 14.30 -0.42 -12.59
CA GLU A 178 14.31 -1.78 -13.17
C GLU A 178 13.89 -2.89 -12.18
N ARG A 179 14.39 -2.85 -10.94
CA ARG A 179 14.01 -3.84 -9.91
C ARG A 179 12.57 -3.62 -9.46
N GLY A 180 12.17 -2.36 -9.31
CA GLY A 180 10.79 -1.99 -8.99
C GLY A 180 9.79 -2.45 -10.06
N HIS A 181 10.14 -2.26 -11.32
CA HIS A 181 9.39 -2.73 -12.49
C HIS A 181 9.14 -4.24 -12.45
N VAL A 182 10.19 -5.02 -12.19
CA VAL A 182 10.09 -6.47 -12.03
C VAL A 182 9.18 -6.84 -10.86
N LEU A 183 9.35 -6.19 -9.70
CA LEU A 183 8.54 -6.45 -8.51
C LEU A 183 7.04 -6.19 -8.78
N VAL A 184 6.72 -5.05 -9.39
CA VAL A 184 5.34 -4.66 -9.68
C VAL A 184 4.70 -5.58 -10.73
N GLN A 185 5.41 -5.95 -11.80
CA GLN A 185 4.86 -6.87 -12.82
C GLN A 185 4.60 -8.29 -12.32
N ASN A 186 5.37 -8.75 -11.34
CA ASN A 186 5.21 -10.10 -10.80
C ASN A 186 3.92 -10.27 -10.00
N ASP A 187 3.35 -9.18 -9.49
CA ASP A 187 2.06 -9.21 -8.84
C ASP A 187 0.93 -9.28 -9.88
N SER A 188 0.13 -10.34 -9.86
CA SER A 188 -0.94 -10.51 -10.84
C SER A 188 -2.16 -9.61 -10.56
N THR A 189 -2.32 -9.13 -9.34
CA THR A 189 -3.49 -8.32 -8.96
C THR A 189 -3.41 -6.91 -9.53
N ILE A 190 -2.19 -6.42 -9.82
CA ILE A 190 -1.99 -5.10 -10.42
C ILE A 190 -2.75 -4.92 -11.73
N TRP A 191 -2.81 -5.96 -12.57
CA TRP A 191 -3.50 -5.92 -13.86
C TRP A 191 -5.00 -5.71 -13.68
N HIS A 192 -5.61 -6.41 -12.72
CA HIS A 192 -7.03 -6.26 -12.40
C HIS A 192 -7.33 -4.85 -11.87
N THR A 193 -6.46 -4.31 -11.02
CA THR A 193 -6.64 -2.95 -10.49
C THR A 193 -6.48 -1.90 -11.59
N ILE A 194 -5.49 -2.02 -12.47
CA ILE A 194 -5.32 -1.14 -13.63
C ILE A 194 -6.57 -1.20 -14.53
N THR A 195 -7.02 -2.41 -14.89
CA THR A 195 -8.23 -2.62 -15.69
C THR A 195 -9.44 -1.94 -15.06
N ARG A 196 -9.64 -2.12 -13.74
CA ARG A 196 -10.74 -1.49 -13.00
C ARG A 196 -10.81 0.02 -13.26
N TYR A 197 -9.68 0.72 -13.15
CA TYR A 197 -9.65 2.18 -13.31
C TYR A 197 -9.57 2.67 -14.76
N ILE A 198 -9.13 1.84 -15.72
CA ILE A 198 -9.25 2.15 -17.15
C ILE A 198 -10.72 2.13 -17.58
N LEU A 199 -11.47 1.13 -17.11
CA LEU A 199 -12.90 0.97 -17.43
C LEU A 199 -13.81 1.92 -16.65
N ASN A 200 -13.34 2.49 -15.54
CA ASN A 200 -14.15 3.36 -14.71
C ASN A 200 -14.05 4.83 -15.15
N ASP A 201 -15.17 5.42 -15.58
CA ASP A 201 -15.27 6.84 -15.98
C ASP A 201 -15.49 7.80 -14.80
N ARG A 202 -15.72 7.31 -13.58
CA ARG A 202 -16.00 8.14 -12.39
C ARG A 202 -14.85 9.08 -12.03
N SER A 203 -13.61 8.63 -12.23
CA SER A 203 -12.42 9.33 -11.75
C SER A 203 -11.39 9.49 -12.86
N PRO A 204 -11.47 10.57 -13.67
CA PRO A 204 -10.55 10.82 -14.78
C PRO A 204 -9.08 10.81 -14.35
N GLN A 205 -8.79 11.28 -13.14
CA GLN A 205 -7.44 11.30 -12.62
C GLN A 205 -6.91 9.91 -12.25
N LEU A 206 -7.75 9.03 -11.68
CA LEU A 206 -7.34 7.64 -11.44
C LEU A 206 -7.15 6.88 -12.74
N LYS A 207 -8.01 7.13 -13.75
CA LYS A 207 -7.83 6.60 -15.10
C LYS A 207 -6.48 7.03 -15.70
N LEU A 208 -6.14 8.30 -15.58
CA LEU A 208 -4.86 8.82 -16.07
C LEU A 208 -3.66 8.14 -15.38
N ILE A 209 -3.71 7.99 -14.05
CA ILE A 209 -2.63 7.32 -13.29
C ILE A 209 -2.56 5.83 -13.65
N ALA A 210 -3.71 5.17 -13.84
CA ALA A 210 -3.75 3.77 -14.29
C ALA A 210 -3.08 3.59 -15.65
N LEU A 211 -3.34 4.49 -16.60
CA LEU A 211 -2.69 4.49 -17.92
C LEU A 211 -1.20 4.78 -17.82
N ARG A 212 -0.76 5.72 -16.97
CA ARG A 212 0.67 5.99 -16.72
C ARG A 212 1.40 4.78 -16.16
N LEU A 213 0.78 4.11 -15.18
CA LEU A 213 1.31 2.87 -14.60
C LEU A 213 1.36 1.75 -15.65
N LEU A 214 0.30 1.55 -16.42
CA LEU A 214 0.27 0.55 -17.49
C LEU A 214 1.33 0.83 -18.57
N LEU A 215 1.49 2.09 -18.97
CA LEU A 215 2.53 2.49 -19.90
C LEU A 215 3.91 2.12 -19.37
N SER A 216 4.22 2.48 -18.12
CA SER A 216 5.49 2.13 -17.47
C SER A 216 5.73 0.62 -17.47
N LEU A 217 4.74 -0.18 -17.07
CA LEU A 217 4.84 -1.63 -16.98
C LEU A 217 4.96 -2.31 -18.35
N THR A 218 4.38 -1.73 -19.40
CA THR A 218 4.42 -2.31 -20.76
C THR A 218 5.72 -2.02 -21.51
N VAL A 219 6.53 -1.02 -21.10
CA VAL A 219 7.81 -0.69 -21.76
C VAL A 219 8.68 -1.93 -21.96
N HIS A 220 8.72 -2.80 -20.96
CA HIS A 220 9.46 -4.05 -21.03
C HIS A 220 8.72 -5.15 -20.26
N ILE A 221 8.10 -6.09 -20.97
CA ILE A 221 7.42 -7.22 -20.36
C ILE A 221 8.43 -8.34 -20.06
N ILE A 222 8.56 -8.70 -18.78
CA ILE A 222 9.72 -9.47 -18.30
C ILE A 222 9.64 -10.98 -18.59
N SER A 223 8.44 -11.51 -18.88
CA SER A 223 8.26 -12.93 -19.20
C SER A 223 6.98 -13.18 -20.01
N ARG A 224 6.94 -14.34 -20.68
CA ARG A 224 5.73 -14.82 -21.37
C ARG A 224 4.55 -14.98 -20.42
N ASP A 225 4.76 -15.53 -19.24
CA ASP A 225 3.68 -15.77 -18.28
C ASP A 225 3.01 -14.46 -17.86
N ILE A 226 3.81 -13.40 -17.68
CA ILE A 226 3.31 -12.06 -17.37
C ILE A 226 2.58 -11.47 -18.58
N TYR A 227 3.13 -11.62 -19.79
CA TYR A 227 2.43 -11.21 -21.01
C TYR A 227 1.05 -11.87 -21.12
N GLU A 228 0.97 -13.20 -20.94
CA GLU A 228 -0.29 -13.95 -21.06
C GLU A 228 -1.30 -13.54 -19.97
N LYS A 229 -0.84 -13.36 -18.72
CA LYS A 229 -1.69 -12.84 -17.61
C LYS A 229 -2.20 -11.43 -17.91
N MET A 230 -1.32 -10.53 -18.32
CA MET A 230 -1.67 -9.15 -18.67
C MET A 230 -2.70 -9.14 -19.80
N MET A 231 -2.47 -9.89 -20.88
CA MET A 231 -3.38 -9.94 -22.04
C MET A 231 -4.74 -10.56 -21.71
N SER A 232 -4.83 -11.44 -20.70
CA SER A 232 -6.10 -11.98 -20.23
C SER A 232 -6.93 -10.99 -19.39
N THR A 233 -6.32 -9.89 -18.94
CA THR A 233 -6.93 -8.96 -17.97
C THR A 233 -7.11 -7.55 -18.51
N ILE A 234 -6.16 -7.06 -19.31
CA ILE A 234 -6.14 -5.69 -19.81
C ILE A 234 -7.17 -5.47 -20.93
N PRO A 235 -8.01 -4.41 -20.86
CA PRO A 235 -9.07 -4.15 -21.82
C PRO A 235 -8.51 -3.50 -23.09
N LEU A 236 -7.97 -4.32 -24.00
CA LEU A 236 -7.25 -3.84 -25.19
C LEU A 236 -8.14 -2.99 -26.11
N LYS A 237 -9.42 -3.36 -26.25
CA LYS A 237 -10.36 -2.65 -27.11
C LYS A 237 -10.59 -1.22 -26.59
N GLU A 238 -10.77 -1.08 -25.29
CA GLU A 238 -11.00 0.21 -24.63
C GLU A 238 -9.74 1.08 -24.74
N ILE A 239 -8.55 0.51 -24.60
CA ILE A 239 -7.29 1.24 -24.81
C ILE A 239 -7.15 1.68 -26.28
N GLU A 240 -7.55 0.85 -27.24
CA GLU A 240 -7.57 1.24 -28.66
C GLU A 240 -8.53 2.41 -28.92
N GLU A 241 -9.71 2.41 -28.30
CA GLU A 241 -10.68 3.51 -28.39
C GLU A 241 -10.11 4.83 -27.81
N LEU A 242 -9.30 4.76 -26.74
CA LEU A 242 -8.65 5.93 -26.14
C LEU A 242 -7.68 6.65 -27.10
N LYS A 243 -7.21 6.02 -28.19
CA LYS A 243 -6.40 6.70 -29.21
C LYS A 243 -7.19 7.78 -29.97
N ASN A 244 -8.52 7.76 -29.88
CA ASN A 244 -9.39 8.73 -30.55
C ASN A 244 -9.95 9.79 -29.59
N THR A 245 -9.54 9.78 -28.31
CA THR A 245 -9.99 10.80 -27.35
C THR A 245 -9.43 12.18 -27.67
N THR A 246 -10.14 13.22 -27.22
CA THR A 246 -9.72 14.62 -27.36
C THR A 246 -8.53 14.96 -26.47
N ASP A 247 -8.41 14.29 -25.31
CA ASP A 247 -7.29 14.45 -24.37
C ASP A 247 -5.98 13.98 -25.01
N ALA A 248 -5.04 14.91 -25.20
CA ALA A 248 -3.77 14.61 -25.86
C ALA A 248 -2.87 13.69 -25.05
N GLU A 249 -2.89 13.78 -23.72
CA GLU A 249 -2.03 12.97 -22.85
C GLU A 249 -2.51 11.52 -22.85
N ILE A 250 -3.81 11.30 -22.65
CA ILE A 250 -4.42 9.96 -22.70
C ILE A 250 -4.20 9.31 -24.06
N ARG A 251 -4.41 10.08 -25.14
CA ARG A 251 -4.22 9.58 -26.51
C ARG A 251 -2.79 9.10 -26.76
N LEU A 252 -1.79 9.89 -26.37
CA LEU A 252 -0.38 9.52 -26.53
C LEU A 252 -0.03 8.26 -25.73
N MET A 253 -0.46 8.18 -24.47
CA MET A 253 -0.24 6.99 -23.64
C MET A 253 -0.89 5.74 -24.26
N ALA A 254 -2.13 5.85 -24.75
CA ALA A 254 -2.81 4.74 -25.40
C ALA A 254 -2.05 4.23 -26.64
N VAL A 255 -1.56 5.14 -27.50
CA VAL A 255 -0.73 4.77 -28.66
C VAL A 255 0.53 4.01 -28.23
N ASP A 256 1.25 4.52 -27.23
CA ASP A 256 2.50 3.91 -26.78
C ASP A 256 2.28 2.56 -26.07
N ILE A 257 1.22 2.43 -25.26
CA ILE A 257 0.83 1.16 -24.63
C ILE A 257 0.58 0.10 -25.70
N ILE A 258 -0.22 0.41 -26.73
CA ILE A 258 -0.52 -0.52 -27.83
C ILE A 258 0.75 -0.91 -28.58
N LYS A 259 1.63 0.06 -28.87
CA LYS A 259 2.92 -0.21 -29.50
C LYS A 259 3.78 -1.17 -28.66
N ASN A 260 3.87 -0.93 -27.37
CA ASN A 260 4.61 -1.77 -26.43
C ASN A 260 4.05 -3.21 -26.38
N ILE A 261 2.73 -3.35 -26.32
CA ILE A 261 2.05 -4.65 -26.34
C ILE A 261 2.35 -5.41 -27.64
N HIS A 262 2.26 -4.76 -28.80
CA HIS A 262 2.60 -5.39 -30.08
C HIS A 262 4.07 -5.83 -30.15
N GLN A 263 4.99 -5.01 -29.62
CA GLN A 263 6.40 -5.38 -29.55
C GLN A 263 6.62 -6.60 -28.66
N ALA A 264 5.96 -6.65 -27.50
CA ALA A 264 6.02 -7.81 -26.62
C ALA A 264 5.43 -9.07 -27.26
N GLU A 265 4.31 -8.95 -27.97
CA GLU A 265 3.71 -10.08 -28.70
C GLU A 265 4.69 -10.68 -29.72
N GLN A 266 5.40 -9.84 -30.48
CA GLN A 266 6.41 -10.28 -31.43
C GLN A 266 7.56 -11.02 -30.73
N ASN A 267 8.00 -10.54 -29.56
CA ASN A 267 9.05 -11.19 -28.78
C ASN A 267 8.61 -12.57 -28.28
N VAL A 268 7.39 -12.68 -27.75
CA VAL A 268 6.79 -13.95 -27.31
C VAL A 268 6.64 -14.94 -28.48
N LYS A 269 6.23 -14.46 -29.66
CA LYS A 269 6.14 -15.29 -30.88
C LYS A 269 7.51 -15.78 -31.36
N LYS A 270 8.56 -14.96 -31.28
CA LYS A 270 9.94 -15.35 -31.62
C LYS A 270 10.46 -16.44 -30.69
N GLU A 271 10.24 -16.31 -29.39
CA GLU A 271 10.59 -17.37 -28.44
C GLU A 271 9.87 -18.69 -28.73
N LYS A 272 8.56 -18.66 -29.06
CA LYS A 272 7.81 -19.88 -29.43
C LYS A 272 8.45 -20.61 -30.62
N ARG A 273 9.02 -19.88 -31.60
CA ARG A 273 9.71 -20.48 -32.76
C ARG A 273 11.07 -21.10 -32.40
N LEU A 274 11.79 -20.54 -31.43
CA LEU A 274 13.06 -21.07 -30.93
C LEU A 274 12.88 -22.41 -30.18
N PHE A 275 11.73 -22.65 -29.54
CA PHE A 275 11.42 -23.93 -28.90
C PHE A 275 10.80 -24.98 -29.85
N GLN A 276 10.31 -24.56 -31.02
CA GLN A 276 9.76 -25.47 -32.04
C GLN A 276 10.83 -25.94 -33.05
N THR A 277 11.98 -25.26 -33.11
CA THR A 277 13.13 -25.67 -33.91
C THR A 277 14.12 -26.41 -33.02
N ASN A 278 13.98 -27.74 -32.92
CA ASN A 278 14.95 -28.63 -32.28
C ASN A 278 16.26 -28.67 -33.11
N ASP A 279 17.02 -27.58 -33.16
CA ASP A 279 18.37 -27.54 -33.70
C ASP A 279 19.38 -27.70 -32.53
N PRO A 280 20.16 -28.80 -32.46
CA PRO A 280 21.00 -29.13 -31.32
C PRO A 280 22.12 -28.12 -30.99
N LYS A 281 22.34 -27.10 -31.83
CA LYS A 281 23.44 -26.15 -31.68
C LYS A 281 23.19 -24.99 -30.70
N PHE A 282 21.96 -24.77 -30.24
CA PHE A 282 21.61 -23.61 -29.41
C PHE A 282 21.51 -23.86 -27.90
N CYS A 283 21.77 -25.08 -27.42
CA CYS A 283 21.74 -25.40 -25.98
C CYS A 283 22.89 -24.82 -25.13
N ARG A 284 23.63 -23.82 -25.62
CA ARG A 284 24.84 -23.30 -24.94
C ARG A 284 24.84 -21.79 -24.66
N LEU A 285 23.67 -21.17 -24.50
CA LEU A 285 23.51 -19.75 -24.12
C LEU A 285 22.55 -19.55 -22.94
N LYS A 286 22.50 -20.50 -21.99
CA LYS A 286 21.97 -20.24 -20.65
C LYS A 286 23.16 -19.87 -19.76
N ASN A 287 23.55 -18.59 -19.71
CA ASN A 287 24.28 -17.99 -18.58
C ASN A 287 24.72 -16.53 -18.74
N ASP A 288 24.31 -15.80 -19.78
CA ASP A 288 24.71 -14.38 -19.88
C ASP A 288 23.60 -13.45 -19.41
N THR A 289 23.92 -12.78 -18.30
CA THR A 289 23.25 -11.68 -17.65
C THR A 289 23.07 -10.54 -18.66
N PHE A 290 21.82 -10.08 -18.87
CA PHE A 290 21.56 -8.87 -19.66
C PHE A 290 22.05 -7.64 -18.88
N CYS A 291 23.31 -7.25 -19.12
CA CYS A 291 23.80 -5.92 -18.80
C CYS A 291 23.55 -5.00 -20.00
N CYS A 292 22.54 -4.15 -19.93
CA CYS A 292 22.41 -2.98 -20.80
C CYS A 292 22.43 -1.70 -19.94
N ASN A 293 23.65 -1.22 -19.65
CA ASN A 293 23.87 0.15 -19.21
C ASN A 293 23.81 1.06 -20.44
N ASP A 294 22.72 1.80 -20.63
CA ASP A 294 22.70 2.94 -21.54
C ASP A 294 22.10 4.19 -20.84
N PRO A 295 22.91 5.18 -20.42
CA PRO A 295 22.46 6.30 -19.59
C PRO A 295 21.65 7.38 -20.34
N LYS A 296 21.30 7.17 -21.61
CA LYS A 296 20.77 8.24 -22.48
C LYS A 296 19.25 8.26 -22.67
N SER A 297 18.52 7.25 -22.19
CA SER A 297 17.04 7.23 -22.26
C SER A 297 16.37 7.96 -21.10
N THR A 298 17.11 8.33 -20.06
CA THR A 298 16.57 8.94 -18.83
C THR A 298 16.18 10.42 -18.99
N ASN A 299 16.67 11.11 -20.03
CA ASN A 299 16.52 12.56 -20.16
C ASN A 299 15.26 13.04 -20.89
N GLN A 300 14.45 12.16 -21.48
CA GLN A 300 13.24 12.57 -22.21
C GLN A 300 11.94 12.47 -21.38
N TYR A 301 11.97 11.78 -20.24
CA TYR A 301 10.81 11.61 -19.34
C TYR A 301 10.78 12.58 -18.15
N ASN A 302 11.86 13.32 -17.89
CA ASN A 302 11.96 14.23 -16.75
C ASN A 302 11.13 15.53 -16.87
N SER A 303 10.61 15.88 -18.05
CA SER A 303 9.86 17.14 -18.23
C SER A 303 8.38 17.10 -17.82
N LEU A 304 7.86 15.94 -17.36
CA LEU A 304 6.47 15.78 -16.91
C LEU A 304 6.32 15.65 -15.38
N ILE A 305 7.42 15.71 -14.63
CA ILE A 305 7.46 15.41 -13.19
C ILE A 305 6.91 16.55 -12.30
N TYR A 306 6.73 17.78 -12.80
CA TYR A 306 6.47 18.93 -11.93
C TYR A 306 5.02 19.42 -11.75
N ASN A 307 4.01 18.84 -12.39
CA ASN A 307 2.63 19.38 -12.33
C ASN A 307 1.56 18.51 -11.65
N ALA A 308 1.91 17.37 -11.05
CA ALA A 308 0.92 16.49 -10.40
C ALA A 308 0.81 16.64 -8.87
N VAL A 309 1.60 17.50 -8.23
CA VAL A 309 1.69 17.60 -6.74
C VAL A 309 1.11 18.91 -6.17
N SER A 310 0.59 19.81 -7.04
CA SER A 310 0.11 21.15 -6.67
C SER A 310 -1.37 21.44 -6.99
N LYS A 311 -2.22 20.42 -7.10
CA LYS A 311 -3.68 20.59 -6.97
C LYS A 311 -4.28 19.47 -6.14
#